data_AF-A0A2V6MG10-F1
#
_entry.id   AF-A0A2V6MG10-F1
#
_cell.length_a   1.000
_cell.length_b   1.000
_cell.length_c   1.000
_cell.angle_alpha   90.00
_cell.angle_beta   90.00
_cell.angle_gamma   90.00
#
_symmetry.space_group_name_H-M   'P 1'
#
loop_
_entity.id
_entity.type
_entity.pdbx_description
1 polymer ?
#
loop_
_entity_poly.entity_id
_entity_poly.type
_entity_poly.pdbx_seq_one_letter_code
_entity_poly.pdbx_strand_id
1 'polypeptide(L)'
;MVLSCVALVAVVFLLLRKQDHKDAWRDLSLALLLAGVLGNLTDRLTHGHVIDFLLVNLHVRFANPWPAFNVADSCICIAVICFIIDTLRQRPLSTAEGRSD
;
A
#
# COMPACT_ATOMS: atom_id res chain seq x y z
N MET A 1 16.67 1.71 3.58
CA MET A 1 16.88 3.11 4.02
C MET A 1 16.40 4.06 2.93
N VAL A 2 17.11 4.20 1.81
CA VAL A 2 16.68 5.08 0.70
C VAL A 2 15.24 4.83 0.24
N LEU A 3 14.87 3.58 -0.02
CA LEU A 3 13.50 3.22 -0.46
C LEU A 3 12.42 3.64 0.55
N SER A 4 12.64 3.38 1.84
CA SER A 4 11.69 3.75 2.92
C SER A 4 11.53 5.27 3.04
N CYS A 5 12.60 6.04 2.90
CA CYS A 5 12.54 7.49 2.92
C CYS A 5 11.82 8.05 1.69
N VAL A 6 12.09 7.52 0.49
CA VAL A 6 11.41 7.90 -0.74
C VAL A 6 9.92 7.60 -0.65
N ALA A 7 9.55 6.41 -0.16
CA ALA A 7 8.16 6.04 0.06
C ALA A 7 7.47 7.01 1.04
N LEU A 8 8.11 7.34 2.17
CA LEU A 8 7.56 8.27 3.16
C LEU A 8 7.30 9.65 2.55
N VAL A 9 8.27 10.19 1.81
CA VAL A 9 8.14 11.49 1.13
C VAL A 9 6.99 11.46 0.12
N ALA A 10 6.88 10.38 -0.67
CA ALA A 10 5.78 10.22 -1.62
C ALA A 10 4.41 10.18 -0.92
N VAL A 11 4.28 9.42 0.18
CA VAL A 11 3.01 9.36 0.96
C VAL A 11 2.64 10.72 1.53
N VAL A 12 3.60 11.42 2.16
CA VAL A 12 3.35 12.75 2.73
C VAL A 12 2.99 13.74 1.62
N PHE A 13 3.69 13.71 0.49
CA PHE A 13 3.35 14.56 -0.66
C PHE A 13 1.92 14.31 -1.15
N LEU A 14 1.51 13.04 -1.28
CA LEU A 14 0.15 12.68 -1.68
C LEU A 14 -0.90 13.15 -0.65
N LEU A 15 -0.61 13.04 0.65
CA LEU A 15 -1.48 13.53 1.73
C LEU A 15 -1.62 15.05 1.73
N LEU A 16 -0.55 15.78 1.43
CA LEU A 16 -0.56 17.25 1.35
C LEU A 16 -1.26 17.77 0.09
N ARG A 17 -1.46 16.92 -0.91
CA ARG A 17 -2.18 17.28 -2.12
C ARG A 17 -3.68 17.39 -1.80
N LYS A 18 -4.16 18.64 -1.72
CA LYS A 18 -5.59 18.93 -1.53
C LYS A 18 -6.43 18.20 -2.59
N GLN A 19 -7.47 17.51 -2.15
CA GLN A 19 -8.54 16.99 -3.01
C GLN A 19 -9.89 17.48 -2.50
N ASP A 20 -10.78 17.83 -3.43
CA ASP A 20 -12.12 18.37 -3.16
C ASP A 20 -13.12 17.31 -2.66
N HIS A 21 -12.79 16.02 -2.76
CA HIS A 21 -13.68 14.93 -2.40
C HIS A 21 -13.08 14.08 -1.27
N LYS A 22 -13.90 13.87 -0.23
CA LYS A 22 -13.57 13.00 0.91
C LYS A 22 -13.95 11.56 0.57
N ASP A 23 -12.99 10.78 0.10
CA ASP A 23 -13.16 9.35 -0.12
C ASP A 23 -12.54 8.55 1.02
N ALA A 24 -13.39 7.86 1.79
CA ALA A 24 -12.97 7.07 2.94
C ALA A 24 -11.99 5.93 2.57
N TRP A 25 -12.13 5.35 1.36
CA TRP A 25 -11.23 4.31 0.87
C TRP A 25 -9.83 4.84 0.59
N ARG A 26 -9.74 6.04 0.01
CA ARG A 26 -8.48 6.74 -0.20
C ARG A 26 -7.82 7.07 1.13
N ASP A 27 -8.54 7.67 2.07
CA ASP A 27 -7.98 8.07 3.36
C ASP A 27 -7.50 6.85 4.18
N LEU A 28 -8.26 5.75 4.16
CA LEU A 28 -7.85 4.48 4.74
C LEU A 28 -6.60 3.92 4.06
N SER A 29 -6.53 3.96 2.73
CA SER A 29 -5.36 3.49 1.98
C SER A 29 -4.09 4.27 2.36
N LEU A 30 -4.18 5.60 2.46
CA LEU A 30 -3.05 6.45 2.81
C LEU A 30 -2.62 6.26 4.26
N ALA A 31 -3.57 6.10 5.19
CA ALA A 31 -3.27 5.81 6.59
C ALA A 31 -2.54 4.47 6.76
N LEU A 32 -3.01 3.41 6.08
CA LEU A 32 -2.36 2.09 6.10
C LEU A 32 -0.97 2.13 5.45
N LEU A 33 -0.82 2.85 4.34
CA LEU A 33 0.46 3.00 3.65
C LEU A 33 1.47 3.73 4.55
N LEU A 34 1.04 4.83 5.19
CA LEU A 34 1.87 5.59 6.13
C LEU A 34 2.29 4.73 7.32
N ALA A 35 1.34 4.00 7.92
CA ALA A 35 1.62 3.11 9.05
C ALA A 35 2.67 2.05 8.70
N GLY A 36 2.55 1.39 7.53
CA GLY A 36 3.52 0.39 7.09
C GLY A 36 4.90 0.99 6.81
N VAL A 37 4.98 2.13 6.11
CA VAL A 37 6.26 2.81 5.85
C VAL A 37 6.94 3.24 7.14
N LEU A 38 6.19 3.81 8.10
CA LEU A 38 6.72 4.20 9.40
C LEU A 38 7.16 3.01 10.25
N GLY A 39 6.45 1.89 10.23
CA GLY A 39 6.86 0.65 10.90
C GLY A 39 8.21 0.16 10.39
N ASN A 40 8.32 -0.02 9.06
CA ASN A 40 9.56 -0.45 8.42
C ASN A 40 10.71 0.57 8.59
N LEU A 41 10.42 1.86 8.70
CA LEU A 41 11.43 2.87 8.99
C LEU A 41 11.90 2.79 10.45
N THR A 42 10.97 2.63 11.39
CA THR A 42 11.25 2.53 12.83
C THR A 42 12.17 1.35 13.11
N ASP A 43 11.87 0.17 12.55
CA ASP A 43 12.72 -1.02 12.69
C ASP A 43 14.14 -0.78 12.23
N ARG A 44 14.31 -0.10 11.10
CA ARG A 44 15.63 0.21 10.57
C ARG A 44 16.36 1.28 11.38
N LEU A 45 15.65 2.19 12.06
CA LEU A 45 16.26 3.19 12.94
C LEU A 45 16.70 2.57 14.27
N THR A 46 15.95 1.63 14.81
CA THR A 46 16.24 0.98 16.10
C THR A 46 17.17 -0.21 15.97
N HIS A 47 17.04 -1.02 14.92
CA HIS A 47 17.76 -2.29 14.74
C HIS A 47 18.71 -2.28 13.53
N GLY A 48 18.73 -1.23 12.71
CA GLY A 48 19.56 -1.14 11.50
C GLY A 48 19.04 -1.93 10.28
N HIS A 49 18.01 -2.77 10.46
CA HIS A 49 17.38 -3.58 9.41
C HIS A 49 15.88 -3.78 9.72
N VAL A 50 15.12 -4.32 8.75
CA VAL A 50 13.70 -4.66 8.95
C VAL A 50 13.62 -6.05 9.57
N ILE A 51 12.73 -6.23 10.53
CA ILE A 51 12.51 -7.53 11.18
C ILE A 51 11.32 -8.22 10.50
N ASP A 52 11.61 -9.29 9.77
CA ASP A 52 10.61 -10.17 9.17
C ASP A 52 10.36 -11.37 10.08
N PHE A 53 9.13 -11.52 10.56
CA PHE A 53 8.79 -12.54 11.57
C PHE A 53 7.68 -13.51 11.14
N LEU A 54 6.90 -13.20 10.12
CA LEU A 54 5.92 -14.12 9.53
C LEU A 54 6.57 -14.88 8.37
N LEU A 55 6.64 -16.20 8.47
CA LEU A 55 7.00 -17.10 7.38
C LEU A 55 5.82 -18.04 7.12
N VAL A 56 5.21 -17.94 5.94
CA VAL A 56 4.08 -18.79 5.56
C VAL A 56 4.57 -19.90 4.64
N ASN A 57 4.40 -21.15 5.08
CA ASN A 57 4.72 -22.33 4.29
C ASN A 57 3.47 -23.20 4.06
N LEU A 58 3.04 -23.28 2.81
CA LEU A 58 1.87 -24.05 2.40
C LEU A 58 2.15 -25.57 2.28
N HIS A 59 3.39 -26.03 2.51
CA HIS A 59 3.80 -27.44 2.46
C HIS A 59 3.38 -28.16 1.17
N VAL A 60 3.33 -27.45 0.05
CA VAL A 60 3.01 -28.03 -1.26
C VAL A 60 4.30 -28.48 -1.93
N ARG A 61 4.31 -29.71 -2.46
CA ARG A 61 5.50 -30.39 -3.01
C ARG A 61 6.27 -29.60 -4.09
N PHE A 62 5.59 -28.67 -4.78
CA PHE A 62 6.17 -27.83 -5.85
C PHE A 62 6.11 -26.33 -5.55
N ALA A 63 5.65 -25.93 -4.36
CA ALA A 63 5.61 -24.52 -3.98
C ALA A 63 6.69 -24.23 -2.95
N ASN A 64 7.55 -23.26 -3.26
CA ASN A 64 8.50 -22.75 -2.30
C ASN A 64 7.76 -22.00 -1.17
N PRO A 65 8.32 -21.96 0.05
CA PRO A 65 7.79 -21.12 1.12
C PRO A 65 7.64 -19.67 0.65
N TRP A 66 6.56 -19.02 1.07
CA TRP A 66 6.37 -17.61 0.80
C TRP A 66 7.49 -16.82 1.50
N PRO A 67 8.03 -15.76 0.87
CA PRO A 67 9.05 -14.92 1.50
C PRO A 67 8.60 -14.44 2.88
N ALA A 68 9.52 -14.36 3.84
CA ALA A 68 9.18 -13.82 5.15
C ALA A 68 8.71 -12.36 5.00
N PHE A 69 7.71 -11.97 5.80
CA PHE A 69 7.15 -10.62 5.81
C PHE A 69 6.80 -10.20 7.23
N ASN A 70 6.44 -8.93 7.39
CA ASN A 70 6.01 -8.39 8.67
C ASN A 70 4.64 -7.71 8.60
N VAL A 71 4.20 -7.16 9.73
CA VAL A 71 2.91 -6.44 9.81
C VAL A 71 2.93 -5.17 8.97
N ALA A 72 4.06 -4.48 8.85
CA ALA A 72 4.19 -3.29 8.02
C ALA A 72 3.96 -3.61 6.54
N ASP A 73 4.49 -4.72 6.03
CA ASP A 73 4.25 -5.17 4.66
C ASP A 73 2.79 -5.55 4.43
N SER A 74 2.14 -6.17 5.44
CA SER A 74 0.71 -6.46 5.39
C SER A 74 -0.13 -5.19 5.30
N CYS A 75 0.20 -4.14 6.05
CA CYS A 75 -0.46 -2.84 5.95
C CYS A 75 -0.30 -2.22 4.56
N ILE A 76 0.89 -2.29 3.97
CA ILE A 76 1.16 -1.79 2.61
C ILE A 76 0.33 -2.57 1.57
N CYS A 77 0.25 -3.90 1.69
CA CYS A 77 -0.58 -4.72 0.80
C CYS A 77 -2.06 -4.32 0.87
N ILE A 78 -2.62 -4.15 2.08
CA ILE A 78 -4.02 -3.74 2.25
C ILE A 78 -4.23 -2.31 1.73
N ALA A 79 -3.27 -1.40 1.96
CA ALA A 79 -3.33 -0.05 1.41
C ALA A 79 -3.46 -0.04 -0.12
N VAL A 80 -2.66 -0.84 -0.82
CA VAL A 80 -2.72 -0.96 -2.29
C VAL A 80 -4.08 -1.49 -2.74
N ILE A 81 -4.63 -2.50 -2.04
CA ILE A 81 -5.97 -3.03 -2.35
C ILE A 81 -7.03 -1.95 -2.18
N CYS A 82 -7.01 -1.21 -1.07
CA CYS A 82 -7.94 -0.10 -0.82
C CYS A 82 -7.82 0.99 -1.90
N PHE A 83 -6.59 1.33 -2.31
CA PHE A 83 -6.34 2.33 -3.36
C PHE A 83 -6.86 1.88 -4.74
N ILE A 84 -6.72 0.59 -5.07
CA ILE A 84 -7.28 0.02 -6.30
C ILE A 84 -8.80 0.08 -6.28
N ILE A 85 -9.44 -0.29 -5.15
CA ILE A 85 -10.89 -0.22 -4.99
C ILE A 85 -11.38 1.23 -5.17
N ASP A 86 -10.72 2.19 -4.54
CA ASP A 86 -11.01 3.61 -4.67
C ASP A 86 -10.95 4.07 -6.14
N THR A 87 -9.86 3.74 -6.82
CA THR A 87 -9.64 4.08 -8.24
C THR A 87 -10.70 3.47 -9.17
N LEU A 88 -11.11 2.22 -8.91
CA LEU A 88 -12.14 1.56 -9.71
C LEU A 88 -13.54 2.17 -9.50
N ARG A 89 -13.86 2.64 -8.28
CA ARG A 89 -15.13 3.32 -7.98
C ARG A 89 -15.22 4.72 -8.59
N GLN A 90 -14.08 5.41 -8.70
CA GLN A 90 -14.01 6.76 -9.27
C GLN A 90 -14.03 6.79 -10.80
N ARG A 91 -14.01 5.65 -11.51
CA ARG A 91 -14.25 5.61 -12.95
C ARG A 91 -15.76 5.57 -13.22
N PRO A 92 -16.40 6.66 -13.69
CA PRO A 92 -17.64 6.47 -14.43
C PRO A 92 -17.29 5.68 -15.70
N LEU A 93 -18.18 4.82 -16.16
CA LEU A 93 -18.11 4.16 -17.47
C LEU A 93 -18.14 5.23 -18.59
N SER A 94 -17.05 5.95 -18.80
CA SER A 94 -16.91 6.97 -19.87
C SER A 94 -16.63 6.33 -21.24
N THR A 95 -17.18 5.14 -21.51
CA THR A 95 -16.89 4.40 -22.75
C THR A 95 -18.12 3.78 -23.41
N ALA A 96 -19.33 4.30 -23.16
CA ALA A 96 -20.54 3.80 -23.82
C ALA A 96 -21.37 4.86 -24.58
N GLU A 97 -20.91 6.10 -24.68
CA GLU A 97 -21.66 7.17 -25.36
C GLU A 97 -20.73 8.00 -26.25
N GLY A 98 -20.29 7.38 -27.34
CA GLY A 98 -19.39 7.99 -28.32
C GLY A 98 -19.41 7.27 -29.67
N ARG A 99 -20.55 6.67 -30.03
CA ARG A 99 -20.78 6.14 -31.38
C ARG A 99 -22.26 6.19 -31.78
N SER A 100 -22.76 7.40 -31.87
CA SER A 100 -23.85 7.76 -32.77
C SER A 100 -23.53 9.17 -33.24
N ASP A 101 -22.91 9.24 -34.43
CA ASP A 101 -23.06 10.28 -35.46
C ASP A 101 -22.18 9.88 -36.67
#